data_AF-A0A258YDN8-F1
#
_entry.id   AF-A0A258YDN8-F1
#
_cell.length_a   1.000
_cell.length_b   1.000
_cell.length_c   1.000
_cell.angle_alpha   90.00
_cell.angle_beta   90.00
_cell.angle_gamma   90.00
#
_symmetry.space_group_name_H-M   'P 1'
#
loop_
_entity.id
_entity.type
_entity.pdbx_description
1 polymer ?
#
loop_
_entity_poly.entity_id
_entity_poly.type
_entity_poly.pdbx_seq_one_letter_code
_entity_poly.pdbx_strand_id
1 'polypeptide(L)'
;MISEMKIGKVVLASLGAPTAYFLLSNGMVWMGNGGYNHPKTFNGLILTLTDGIPFYQNSLAGTIVFSAILFGGYYFLRNAYGNKQVA
;
A
#
# COMPACT_ATOMS: atom_id res chain seq x y z
N MET A 1 -22.85 -9.71 3.19
CA MET A 1 -22.24 -9.56 1.84
C MET A 1 -20.85 -8.94 1.92
N ILE A 2 -19.88 -9.71 2.38
CA ILE A 2 -18.50 -9.59 1.91
C ILE A 2 -18.41 -10.67 0.85
N SER A 3 -18.88 -10.35 -0.37
CA SER A 3 -18.74 -11.25 -1.50
C SER A 3 -17.25 -11.34 -1.87
N GLU A 4 -16.80 -12.47 -2.38
CA GLU A 4 -15.40 -12.73 -2.74
C GLU A 4 -14.77 -11.63 -3.62
N MET A 5 -15.58 -10.92 -4.40
CA MET A 5 -15.18 -9.73 -5.16
C MET A 5 -14.57 -8.60 -4.31
N LYS A 6 -14.87 -8.52 -3.01
CA LYS A 6 -14.31 -7.49 -2.11
C LYS A 6 -12.91 -7.83 -1.61
N ILE A 7 -12.62 -9.12 -1.38
CA ILE A 7 -11.30 -9.54 -0.88
C ILE A 7 -10.24 -9.35 -1.97
N GLY A 8 -10.53 -9.78 -3.20
CA GLY A 8 -9.62 -9.55 -4.34
C GLY A 8 -9.31 -8.07 -4.58
N LYS A 9 -10.32 -7.19 -4.40
CA LYS A 9 -10.12 -5.73 -4.47
C LYS A 9 -9.26 -5.19 -3.34
N VAL A 10 -9.42 -5.68 -2.12
CA VAL A 10 -8.57 -5.29 -0.99
C VAL A 10 -7.14 -5.71 -1.26
N VAL A 11 -6.89 -6.96 -1.68
CA VAL A 11 -5.54 -7.43 -2.01
C VAL A 11 -4.91 -6.60 -3.14
N LEU A 12 -5.63 -6.38 -4.24
CA LEU A 12 -5.15 -5.54 -5.34
C LEU A 12 -4.85 -4.11 -4.89
N ALA A 13 -5.70 -3.52 -4.04
CA ALA A 13 -5.47 -2.19 -3.50
C ALA A 13 -4.28 -2.14 -2.53
N SER A 14 -4.12 -3.16 -1.68
CA SER A 14 -3.02 -3.27 -0.70
C SER A 14 -1.65 -3.44 -1.35
N LEU A 15 -1.59 -3.87 -2.61
CA LEU A 15 -0.37 -3.90 -3.41
C LEU A 15 -0.24 -2.67 -4.31
N GLY A 16 -1.31 -2.30 -5.00
CA GLY A 16 -1.31 -1.21 -5.97
C GLY A 16 -1.09 0.17 -5.34
N ALA A 17 -1.70 0.45 -4.19
CA ALA A 17 -1.56 1.74 -3.51
C ALA A 17 -0.11 2.03 -3.07
N PRO A 18 0.58 1.15 -2.32
CA PRO A 18 1.98 1.39 -1.97
C PRO A 18 2.90 1.40 -3.20
N THR A 19 2.61 0.62 -4.25
CA THR A 19 3.36 0.67 -5.52
C THR A 19 3.26 2.04 -6.17
N ALA A 20 2.04 2.56 -6.32
CA ALA A 20 1.80 3.87 -6.92
C ALA A 20 2.45 4.98 -6.08
N TYR A 21 2.29 4.92 -4.75
CA TYR A 21 2.95 5.86 -3.85
C TYR A 21 4.47 5.81 -3.99
N PHE A 22 5.08 4.62 -4.05
CA PHE A 22 6.52 4.44 -4.23
C PHE A 22 7.03 5.10 -5.52
N LEU A 23 6.37 4.84 -6.65
CA LEU A 23 6.77 5.41 -7.94
C LEU A 23 6.61 6.94 -7.96
N LEU A 24 5.47 7.45 -7.47
CA LEU A 24 5.19 8.88 -7.48
C LEU A 24 6.08 9.65 -6.51
N SER A 25 6.26 9.16 -5.28
CA SER A 25 7.08 9.83 -4.27
C SER A 25 8.55 9.90 -4.68
N ASN A 26 9.14 8.80 -5.13
CA ASN A 26 10.53 8.80 -5.61
C ASN A 26 10.70 9.57 -6.92
N GLY A 27 9.70 9.54 -7.80
CA GLY A 27 9.66 10.40 -8.98
C GLY A 27 9.67 11.89 -8.63
N MET A 28 8.89 12.30 -7.62
CA MET A 28 8.90 13.67 -7.11
C MET A 28 10.24 14.04 -6.45
N VAL A 29 10.87 13.13 -5.70
CA VAL A 29 12.23 13.34 -5.14
C VAL A 29 13.23 13.57 -6.27
N TRP A 30 13.21 12.71 -7.29
CA TRP A 30 14.08 12.83 -8.45
C TRP A 30 13.82 14.12 -9.22
N MET A 31 12.58 14.57 -9.39
CA MET A 31 12.26 15.84 -10.07
C MET A 31 12.67 17.05 -9.21
N GLY A 32 12.39 17.01 -7.91
CA GLY A 32 12.55 18.13 -6.98
C GLY A 32 13.96 18.41 -6.47
N ASN A 33 14.99 17.69 -6.96
CA ASN A 33 16.36 17.77 -6.41
C ASN A 33 16.41 17.39 -4.92
N GLY A 34 15.57 16.42 -4.51
CA GLY A 34 15.65 15.80 -3.20
C GLY A 34 16.64 14.63 -3.16
N GLY A 35 16.76 14.00 -1.99
CA GLY A 35 17.57 12.78 -1.81
C GLY A 35 19.04 12.98 -2.18
N TYR A 36 19.61 12.04 -2.94
CA TYR A 36 21.01 12.06 -3.38
C TYR A 36 21.28 12.93 -4.61
N ASN A 37 20.30 13.73 -5.06
CA ASN A 37 20.46 14.65 -6.19
C ASN A 37 20.92 13.96 -7.49
N HIS A 38 20.34 12.79 -7.78
CA HIS A 38 20.65 12.06 -9.01
C HIS A 38 20.40 12.89 -10.27
N PRO A 39 21.19 12.71 -11.35
CA PRO A 39 21.04 13.47 -12.58
C PRO A 39 19.62 13.38 -13.16
N LYS A 40 19.14 14.45 -13.82
CA LYS A 40 17.84 14.49 -14.51
C LYS A 40 17.87 13.71 -15.83
N THR A 41 18.27 12.44 -15.75
CA THR A 41 18.29 11.47 -16.83
C THR A 41 17.48 10.23 -16.42
N PHE A 42 17.09 9.41 -17.38
CA PHE A 42 16.39 8.15 -17.09
C PHE A 42 17.18 7.23 -16.14
N ASN A 43 18.51 7.20 -16.27
CA ASN A 43 19.37 6.46 -15.36
C ASN A 43 19.33 7.01 -13.93
N GLY A 44 19.27 8.34 -13.77
CA GLY A 44 19.14 8.95 -12.45
C GLY A 44 17.77 8.68 -11.80
N LEU A 45 16.71 8.55 -12.59
CA LEU A 45 15.41 8.10 -12.09
C LEU A 45 15.50 6.65 -11.60
N ILE A 46 16.13 5.75 -12.35
CA ILE A 46 16.33 4.35 -11.93
C ILE A 46 17.13 4.26 -10.63
N LEU A 47 18.21 5.05 -10.48
CA LEU A 47 18.99 5.11 -9.24
C LEU A 47 18.11 5.57 -8.07
N THR A 48 17.33 6.64 -8.25
CA THR A 48 16.43 7.14 -7.20
C THR A 48 15.39 6.10 -6.79
N LEU A 49 14.83 5.36 -7.76
CA LEU A 49 13.91 4.25 -7.47
C LEU A 49 14.61 3.11 -6.73
N THR A 50 15.86 2.79 -7.10
CA THR A 50 16.66 1.74 -6.45
C THR A 50 16.93 2.07 -4.98
N ASP A 51 17.26 3.33 -4.68
CA ASP A 51 17.46 3.81 -3.31
C ASP A 51 16.20 3.71 -2.46
N GLY A 52 15.03 3.78 -3.08
CA GLY A 52 13.74 3.65 -2.41
C GLY A 52 13.33 2.21 -2.06
N ILE A 53 13.95 1.19 -2.65
CA ILE A 53 13.53 -0.23 -2.51
C ILE A 53 13.46 -0.69 -1.03
N PRO A 54 14.44 -0.36 -0.16
CA PRO A 54 14.38 -0.75 1.25
C PRO A 54 13.13 -0.22 1.98
N PHE A 55 12.62 0.94 1.58
CA PHE A 55 11.42 1.54 2.17
C PHE A 55 10.14 0.95 1.61
N TYR A 56 10.15 0.54 0.34
CA TYR A 56 8.99 -0.02 -0.34
C TYR A 56 8.49 -1.31 0.33
N GLN A 57 9.40 -2.16 0.80
CA GLN A 57 9.07 -3.38 1.55
C GLN A 57 8.25 -3.08 2.81
N ASN A 58 8.65 -2.05 3.55
CA ASN A 58 7.94 -1.61 4.76
C ASN A 58 6.57 -1.04 4.42
N SER A 59 6.44 -0.28 3.32
CA SER A 59 5.16 0.22 2.85
C SER A 59 4.20 -0.91 2.47
N LEU A 60 4.68 -1.93 1.76
CA LEU A 60 3.87 -3.11 1.41
C LEU A 60 3.42 -3.88 2.67
N ALA A 61 4.37 -4.22 3.54
CA ALA A 61 4.09 -4.95 4.77
C ALA A 61 3.10 -4.19 5.65
N GLY A 62 3.33 -2.88 5.87
CA GLY A 62 2.42 -2.02 6.62
C GLY A 62 1.03 -2.00 6.00
N THR A 63 0.91 -1.78 4.69
CA THR A 63 -0.40 -1.75 4.02
C THR A 63 -1.16 -3.07 4.19
N ILE A 64 -0.49 -4.21 4.03
CA ILE A 64 -1.11 -5.54 4.21
C ILE A 64 -1.55 -5.76 5.66
N VAL A 65 -0.66 -5.48 6.63
CA VAL A 65 -0.93 -5.69 8.06
C VAL A 65 -2.10 -4.82 8.51
N PHE A 66 -2.08 -3.52 8.21
CA PHE A 66 -3.18 -2.62 8.58
C PHE A 66 -4.49 -2.98 7.86
N SER A 67 -4.43 -3.36 6.58
CA SER A 67 -5.63 -3.83 5.85
C SER A 67 -6.22 -5.09 6.50
N ALA A 68 -5.38 -6.06 6.88
CA ALA A 68 -5.81 -7.27 7.56
C ALA A 68 -6.45 -6.98 8.93
N ILE A 69 -5.82 -6.11 9.74
CA ILE A 69 -6.33 -5.72 11.05
C ILE A 69 -7.67 -4.98 10.92
N LEU A 70 -7.76 -3.99 10.03
CA LEU A 70 -8.97 -3.16 9.90
C LEU A 70 -10.14 -3.93 9.29
N PHE A 71 -9.93 -4.57 8.12
CA PHE A 71 -11.02 -5.27 7.44
C PHE A 71 -11.33 -6.62 8.08
N GLY A 72 -10.31 -7.35 8.54
CA GLY A 72 -10.47 -8.59 9.29
C GLY A 72 -11.12 -8.34 10.66
N GLY A 73 -10.63 -7.35 11.40
CA GLY A 73 -11.22 -6.95 12.68
C GLY A 73 -12.68 -6.52 12.52
N TYR A 74 -13.00 -5.70 11.52
CA TYR A 74 -14.39 -5.35 11.21
C TYR A 74 -15.26 -6.57 10.91
N TYR A 75 -14.75 -7.54 10.14
CA TYR A 75 -15.46 -8.78 9.84
C TYR A 75 -15.76 -9.59 11.12
N PHE A 76 -14.76 -9.80 11.98
CA PHE A 76 -14.93 -10.54 13.23
C PHE A 76 -15.88 -9.84 14.19
N LEU A 77 -15.74 -8.54 14.39
CA LEU A 77 -16.63 -7.75 15.25
C LEU A 77 -18.08 -7.79 14.74
N ARG A 78 -18.27 -7.61 13.42
CA ARG A 78 -19.59 -7.70 12.81
C ARG A 78 -20.20 -9.09 12.99
N ASN A 79 -19.42 -10.17 12.86
CA ASN A 79 -19.95 -11.52 13.04
C ASN A 79 -20.27 -11.83 14.51
N ALA A 80 -19.44 -11.34 15.44
CA ALA A 80 -19.62 -11.55 16.87
C ALA A 80 -20.81 -10.77 17.46
N TYR A 81 -21.04 -9.53 17.01
CA TYR A 81 -22.08 -8.65 17.56
C TYR A 81 -23.29 -8.45 16.62
N GLY A 82 -23.15 -8.67 15.31
CA GLY A 82 -24.22 -8.54 14.32
C GLY A 82 -25.17 -9.73 14.25
N ASN A 83 -24.85 -10.87 14.89
CA ASN A 83 -25.74 -12.02 15.03
C ASN A 83 -26.76 -11.90 16.19
N LYS A 84 -26.80 -10.76 16.91
CA LYS A 84 -27.73 -10.53 18.04
C LYS A 84 -29.00 -9.74 17.70
N GLN A 85 -29.30 -9.47 16.43
CA GLN A 85 -30.50 -8.68 16.05
C GLN A 85 -31.51 -9.43 15.16
N VAL A 86 -31.53 -10.76 15.16
CA VAL A 86 -32.65 -11.54 14.60
C VAL A 86 -32.94 -12.74 15.50
N ALA A 87 -33.65 -12.48 16.59
CA ALA A 87 -34.44 -13.46 17.34
C ALA A 87 -35.65 -12.72 17.93
#